data_AF-U4V772-F1
#
_entry.id   AF-U4V772-F1
#
_cell.length_a   1.000
_cell.length_b   1.000
_cell.length_c   1.000
_cell.angle_alpha   90.00
_cell.angle_beta   90.00
_cell.angle_gamma   90.00
#
_symmetry.space_group_name_H-M   'P 1'
#
loop_
_entity.id
_entity.type
_entity.pdbx_description
1 polymer ?
#
loop_
_entity_poly.entity_id
_entity_poly.type
_entity_poly.pdbx_seq_one_letter_code
_entity_poly.pdbx_strand_id
1 'polypeptide(L)'
;MTHSQFRSGRLHADNVTLRYDERTISRSLSVSIPDGSFTVIVGPNACGKSTLLRALSRLLVPAAGQVILDGRSITDLAAKDVARRLGLLPQSSIAPDGITVADLVARGRYPHQSFFRQWSKADEEAVIAAMEATRVTDLSGRLVDELSGGQRQRVWIAMVLAQETPILLLDEPTTFLDIAHQIELMDLLADLNRQG
;
A
#
# COMPACT_ATOMS: atom_id res chain seq x y z
N MET A 1 -11.87 31.37 -4.80
CA MET A 1 -10.48 30.90 -4.59
C MET A 1 -10.57 29.66 -3.71
N THR A 2 -10.32 28.40 -4.09
CA THR A 2 -9.68 27.82 -5.28
C THR A 2 -10.10 26.34 -5.38
N HIS A 3 -11.18 26.01 -6.09
CA HIS A 3 -11.57 24.60 -6.35
C HIS A 3 -10.61 23.88 -7.32
N SER A 4 -9.71 24.62 -7.98
CA SER A 4 -8.80 24.10 -9.00
C SER A 4 -7.57 23.38 -8.45
N GLN A 5 -7.16 23.61 -7.19
CA GLN A 5 -5.90 23.03 -6.65
C GLN A 5 -6.06 21.59 -6.14
N PHE A 6 -7.28 21.16 -5.81
CA PHE A 6 -7.54 19.81 -5.29
C PHE A 6 -7.58 18.71 -6.37
N ARG A 7 -7.58 19.06 -7.66
CA ARG A 7 -7.73 18.10 -8.78
C ARG A 7 -6.42 17.73 -9.48
N SER A 8 -5.27 18.14 -8.94
CA SER A 8 -3.99 17.98 -9.61
C SER A 8 -3.25 16.68 -9.29
N GLY A 9 -3.61 15.94 -8.25
CA GLY A 9 -2.96 14.67 -7.91
C GLY A 9 -3.53 13.49 -8.69
N ARG A 10 -2.67 12.53 -9.10
CA ARG A 10 -3.12 11.30 -9.77
C ARG A 10 -4.10 10.50 -8.92
N LEU A 11 -3.94 10.52 -7.60
CA LEU A 11 -4.84 9.91 -6.64
C LEU A 11 -5.53 11.00 -5.80
N HIS A 12 -6.86 11.08 -5.89
CA HIS A 12 -7.64 11.99 -5.07
C HIS A 12 -9.05 11.46 -4.77
N ALA A 13 -9.65 11.93 -3.68
CA ALA A 13 -11.05 11.74 -3.35
C ALA A 13 -11.80 13.06 -3.56
N ASP A 14 -12.92 13.03 -4.28
CA ASP A 14 -13.77 14.19 -4.57
C ASP A 14 -15.11 14.05 -3.83
N ASN A 15 -15.31 14.88 -2.80
CA ASN A 15 -16.52 14.98 -1.99
C ASN A 15 -17.03 13.63 -1.46
N VAL A 16 -16.12 12.76 -0.99
CA VAL A 16 -16.48 11.41 -0.56
C VAL A 16 -17.17 11.40 0.80
N THR A 17 -18.22 10.59 0.90
CA THR A 17 -18.83 10.22 2.19
C THR A 17 -18.42 8.80 2.54
N LEU A 18 -17.65 8.65 3.61
CA LEU A 18 -17.10 7.37 4.04
C LEU A 18 -17.92 6.81 5.19
N ARG A 19 -18.39 5.58 5.03
CA ARG A 19 -19.14 4.83 6.03
C ARG A 19 -18.37 3.57 6.42
N TYR A 20 -18.53 3.17 7.67
CA TYR A 20 -18.13 1.86 8.16
C TYR A 20 -19.38 1.25 8.78
N ASP A 21 -19.89 0.18 8.15
CA ASP A 21 -21.25 -0.33 8.38
C ASP A 21 -22.29 0.82 8.33
N GLU A 22 -23.15 0.93 9.34
CA GLU A 22 -24.15 1.99 9.40
C GLU A 22 -23.59 3.35 9.80
N ARG A 23 -22.37 3.40 10.37
CA ARG A 23 -21.78 4.63 10.91
C ARG A 23 -21.12 5.45 9.82
N THR A 24 -21.52 6.73 9.71
CA THR A 24 -20.77 7.70 8.89
C THR A 24 -19.52 8.14 9.62
N ILE A 25 -18.35 7.95 9.01
CA ILE A 25 -17.05 8.32 9.54
C ILE A 25 -16.66 9.72 9.08
N SER A 26 -16.91 10.05 7.81
CA SER A 26 -16.65 11.37 7.23
C SER A 26 -17.67 11.71 6.15
N ARG A 27 -17.96 13.01 5.97
CA ARG A 27 -18.93 13.54 4.99
C ARG A 27 -18.24 14.55 4.09
N SER A 28 -18.51 14.48 2.78
CA SER A 28 -18.03 15.42 1.76
C SER A 28 -16.52 15.72 1.85
N LEU A 29 -15.72 14.71 2.17
CA LEU A 29 -14.27 14.84 2.29
C LEU A 29 -13.64 14.92 0.90
N SER A 30 -12.81 15.94 0.66
CA SER A 30 -11.96 16.01 -0.52
C SER A 30 -10.50 16.03 -0.09
N VAL A 31 -9.69 15.16 -0.72
CA VAL A 31 -8.25 15.07 -0.46
C VAL A 31 -7.53 14.70 -1.73
N SER A 32 -6.37 15.31 -1.99
CA SER A 32 -5.49 14.98 -3.11
C SER A 32 -4.15 14.55 -2.57
N ILE A 33 -3.61 13.45 -3.07
CA ILE A 33 -2.26 12.99 -2.76
C ILE A 33 -1.34 13.51 -3.88
N PRO A 34 -0.36 14.38 -3.58
CA PRO A 34 0.58 14.86 -4.58
C PRO A 34 1.47 13.73 -5.09
N ASP A 35 1.73 13.72 -6.39
CA ASP A 35 2.66 12.77 -7.01
C ASP A 35 4.09 12.99 -6.51
N GLY A 36 4.86 11.90 -6.42
CA GLY A 36 6.26 11.95 -6.01
C GLY A 36 6.46 12.49 -4.59
N SER A 37 5.43 12.47 -3.75
CA SER A 37 5.49 13.01 -2.39
C SER A 37 5.39 11.93 -1.33
N PHE A 38 6.10 12.15 -0.23
CA PHE A 38 5.91 11.41 1.01
C PHE A 38 4.80 12.09 1.84
N THR A 39 3.57 11.61 1.71
CA THR A 39 2.40 12.19 2.39
C THR A 39 2.06 11.41 3.67
N VAL A 40 2.00 12.10 4.82
CA VAL A 40 1.60 11.52 6.11
C VAL A 40 0.23 12.04 6.52
N ILE A 41 -0.70 11.12 6.82
CA ILE A 41 -2.03 11.45 7.34
C ILE A 41 -2.01 11.31 8.86
N VAL A 42 -2.17 12.43 9.56
CA VAL A 42 -2.19 12.50 11.03
C VAL A 42 -3.59 12.80 11.56
N GLY A 43 -3.88 12.29 12.76
CA GLY A 43 -5.14 12.55 13.45
C GLY A 43 -5.37 11.57 14.59
N PRO A 44 -6.30 11.88 15.51
CA PRO A 44 -6.58 11.03 16.67
C PRO A 44 -7.07 9.64 16.24
N ASN A 45 -7.05 8.69 17.18
CA ASN A 45 -7.60 7.36 16.94
C ASN A 45 -9.09 7.45 16.57
N ALA A 46 -9.53 6.56 15.69
CA ALA A 46 -10.90 6.53 15.17
C ALA A 46 -11.39 7.78 14.39
N CYS A 47 -10.49 8.67 13.95
CA CYS A 47 -10.87 9.78 13.06
C CYS A 47 -11.10 9.39 11.59
N GLY A 48 -10.91 8.11 11.24
CA GLY A 48 -11.20 7.60 9.89
C GLY A 48 -10.02 7.51 8.93
N LYS A 49 -8.77 7.57 9.41
CA LYS A 49 -7.55 7.43 8.56
C LYS A 49 -7.56 6.13 7.77
N SER A 50 -7.71 4.99 8.45
CA SER A 50 -7.77 3.68 7.81
C SER A 50 -8.99 3.56 6.88
N THR A 51 -10.12 4.18 7.22
CA THR A 51 -11.30 4.25 6.34
C THR A 51 -11.00 5.02 5.05
N LEU A 52 -10.26 6.14 5.15
CA LEU A 52 -9.81 6.91 4.00
C LEU A 52 -8.81 6.11 3.14
N LEU A 53 -7.80 5.48 3.75
CA LEU A 53 -6.84 4.63 3.03
C LEU A 53 -7.53 3.48 2.30
N ARG A 54 -8.52 2.84 2.93
CA ARG A 54 -9.35 1.81 2.29
C ARG A 54 -10.14 2.35 1.10
N ALA A 55 -10.67 3.57 1.19
CA ALA A 55 -11.35 4.20 0.06
C ALA A 55 -10.37 4.51 -1.09
N LEU A 56 -9.22 5.10 -0.78
CA LEU A 56 -8.16 5.42 -1.75
C LEU A 56 -7.58 4.17 -2.44
N SER A 57 -7.61 3.02 -1.77
CA SER A 57 -7.15 1.72 -2.31
C SER A 57 -8.27 0.86 -2.91
N ARG A 58 -9.49 1.41 -3.08
CA ARG A 58 -10.68 0.71 -3.60
C ARG A 58 -11.18 -0.45 -2.72
N LEU A 59 -10.69 -0.60 -1.49
CA LEU A 59 -11.23 -1.58 -0.53
C LEU A 59 -12.55 -1.13 0.10
N LEU A 60 -12.87 0.15 -0.01
CA LEU A 60 -14.14 0.72 0.45
C LEU A 60 -14.72 1.61 -0.65
N VAL A 61 -15.93 1.31 -1.10
CA VAL A 61 -16.67 2.18 -2.02
C VAL A 61 -17.33 3.30 -1.20
N PRO A 62 -17.07 4.59 -1.50
CA PRO A 62 -17.75 5.70 -0.83
C PRO A 62 -19.28 5.63 -1.00
N ALA A 63 -20.03 6.05 0.02
CA ALA A 63 -21.50 6.14 -0.06
C ALA A 63 -21.98 7.30 -0.95
N ALA A 64 -21.12 8.31 -1.13
CA ALA A 64 -21.29 9.42 -2.05
C ALA A 64 -19.91 9.94 -2.47
N GLY A 65 -19.84 10.69 -3.57
CA GLY A 65 -18.58 11.15 -4.16
C GLY A 65 -17.82 10.02 -4.87
N GLN A 66 -16.56 10.27 -5.24
CA GLN A 66 -15.75 9.29 -5.94
C GLN A 66 -14.26 9.42 -5.61
N VAL A 67 -13.55 8.30 -5.74
CA VAL A 67 -12.08 8.27 -5.70
C VAL A 67 -11.58 8.15 -7.14
N ILE A 68 -10.65 9.02 -7.51
CA ILE A 68 -10.06 9.10 -8.83
C ILE A 68 -8.61 8.61 -8.76
N LEU A 69 -8.23 7.76 -9.71
CA LEU A 69 -6.87 7.30 -9.96
C LEU A 69 -6.56 7.49 -11.45
N ASP A 70 -5.50 8.24 -11.76
CA ASP A 70 -5.08 8.56 -13.14
C ASP A 70 -6.20 9.18 -13.99
N GLY A 71 -7.01 10.07 -13.39
CA GLY A 71 -8.11 10.77 -14.05
C GLY A 71 -9.37 9.94 -14.28
N ARG A 72 -9.42 8.68 -13.82
CA ARG A 72 -10.58 7.79 -13.92
C ARG A 72 -11.10 7.42 -12.54
N SER A 73 -12.41 7.18 -12.40
CA SER A 73 -12.91 6.60 -11.15
C SER A 73 -12.22 5.26 -10.88
N ILE A 74 -11.73 5.07 -9.65
CA ILE A 74 -10.99 3.88 -9.26
C ILE A 74 -11.87 2.61 -9.34
N THR A 75 -13.19 2.77 -9.22
CA THR A 75 -14.16 1.68 -9.34
C THR A 75 -14.29 1.16 -10.77
N ASP A 76 -13.99 1.99 -11.76
CA ASP A 76 -14.12 1.68 -13.19
C ASP A 76 -12.88 0.98 -13.76
N LEU A 77 -11.80 0.92 -12.97
CA LEU A 77 -10.57 0.22 -13.33
C LEU A 77 -10.69 -1.27 -12.97
N ALA A 78 -10.03 -2.16 -13.71
CA ALA A 78 -9.93 -3.56 -13.29
C ALA A 78 -9.11 -3.66 -12.00
N ALA A 79 -9.41 -4.63 -11.12
CA ALA A 79 -8.69 -4.77 -9.84
C ALA A 79 -7.18 -4.92 -10.04
N LYS A 80 -6.80 -5.68 -11.07
CA LYS A 80 -5.40 -5.87 -11.48
C LYS A 80 -4.74 -4.58 -11.98
N ASP A 81 -5.50 -3.73 -12.66
CA ASP A 81 -5.01 -2.44 -13.15
C ASP A 81 -4.78 -1.44 -12.01
N VAL A 82 -5.64 -1.47 -10.98
CA VAL A 82 -5.42 -0.72 -9.74
C VAL A 82 -4.19 -1.24 -9.01
N ALA A 83 -4.08 -2.56 -8.84
CA ALA A 83 -2.94 -3.18 -8.19
C ALA A 83 -1.60 -2.94 -8.93
N ARG A 84 -1.58 -2.65 -10.23
CA ARG A 84 -0.34 -2.23 -10.92
C ARG A 84 0.06 -0.79 -10.65
N ARG A 85 -0.86 0.03 -10.15
CA ARG A 85 -0.67 1.47 -9.94
C ARG A 85 -0.54 1.84 -8.47
N LEU A 86 -1.15 1.04 -7.60
CA LEU A 86 -1.32 1.31 -6.18
C LEU A 86 -1.08 0.04 -5.36
N GLY A 87 -0.04 0.05 -4.54
CA GLY A 87 0.24 -0.94 -3.51
C GLY A 87 -0.36 -0.50 -2.17
N LEU A 88 -0.78 -1.46 -1.34
CA LEU A 88 -1.34 -1.22 -0.03
C LEU A 88 -0.71 -2.16 0.99
N LEU A 89 -0.15 -1.59 2.07
CA LEU A 89 0.17 -2.31 3.29
C LEU A 89 -0.92 -2.04 4.33
N PRO A 90 -1.84 -2.97 4.61
CA PRO A 90 -2.88 -2.77 5.60
C PRO A 90 -2.32 -2.93 7.02
N GLN A 91 -3.02 -2.32 7.99
CA GLN A 91 -2.66 -2.34 9.42
C GLN A 91 -2.47 -3.77 9.97
N SER A 92 -3.32 -4.70 9.54
CA SER A 92 -3.18 -6.12 9.86
C SER A 92 -3.11 -6.93 8.57
N SER A 93 -2.08 -7.78 8.50
CA SER A 93 -1.87 -8.68 7.38
C SER A 93 -1.67 -10.09 7.93
N ILE A 94 -2.51 -11.02 7.49
CA ILE A 94 -2.44 -12.44 7.87
C ILE A 94 -1.76 -13.18 6.73
N ALA A 95 -0.65 -13.84 7.04
CA ALA A 95 0.06 -14.67 6.08
C ALA A 95 -0.68 -16.00 5.96
N PRO A 96 -0.82 -16.57 4.75
CA PRO A 96 -1.38 -17.91 4.62
C PRO A 96 -0.51 -18.96 5.29
N ASP A 97 -1.15 -20.00 5.82
CA ASP A 97 -0.47 -21.05 6.58
C ASP A 97 0.63 -21.72 5.75
N GLY A 98 1.80 -21.92 6.38
CA GLY A 98 2.93 -22.63 5.78
C GLY A 98 3.64 -21.88 4.64
N ILE A 99 3.39 -20.57 4.47
CA ILE A 99 4.08 -19.79 3.43
C ILE A 99 5.50 -19.38 3.86
N THR A 100 6.45 -19.52 2.93
CA THR A 100 7.82 -19.00 3.13
C THR A 100 7.89 -17.49 2.92
N VAL A 101 8.93 -16.85 3.43
CA VAL A 101 9.19 -15.43 3.18
C VAL A 101 9.31 -15.15 1.68
N ALA A 102 10.10 -15.94 0.95
CA ALA A 102 10.27 -15.76 -0.50
C ALA A 102 8.93 -15.87 -1.24
N ASP A 103 8.11 -16.86 -0.91
CA ASP A 103 6.79 -17.06 -1.54
C ASP A 103 5.83 -15.91 -1.23
N LEU A 104 5.86 -15.38 -0.01
CA LEU A 104 5.05 -14.22 0.35
C LEU A 104 5.47 -12.98 -0.45
N VAL A 105 6.77 -12.71 -0.55
CA VAL A 105 7.26 -11.55 -1.33
C VAL A 105 6.96 -11.73 -2.83
N ALA A 106 7.11 -12.94 -3.35
CA ALA A 106 6.77 -13.30 -4.73
C ALA A 106 5.31 -12.99 -5.09
N ARG A 107 4.38 -13.02 -4.13
CA ARG A 107 2.97 -12.64 -4.37
C ARG A 107 2.78 -11.17 -4.71
N GLY A 108 3.73 -10.30 -4.36
CA GLY A 108 3.76 -8.92 -4.87
C GLY A 108 3.73 -8.86 -6.40
N ARG A 109 4.20 -9.91 -7.09
CA ARG A 109 4.21 -9.98 -8.57
C ARG A 109 2.90 -10.46 -9.19
N TYR A 110 1.91 -10.88 -8.41
CA TYR A 110 0.63 -11.37 -8.93
C TYR A 110 -0.06 -10.40 -9.92
N PRO A 111 -0.08 -9.07 -9.70
CA PRO A 111 -0.66 -8.14 -10.68
C PRO A 111 0.08 -8.13 -12.03
N HIS A 112 1.36 -8.49 -12.07
CA HIS A 112 2.19 -8.48 -13.29
C HIS A 112 2.07 -9.77 -14.10
N GLN A 113 1.81 -10.90 -13.43
CA GLN A 113 1.62 -12.21 -14.04
C GLN A 113 0.30 -12.28 -14.82
N SER A 114 0.24 -13.03 -15.92
CA SER A 114 -1.00 -13.31 -16.66
C SER A 114 -1.03 -14.76 -17.11
N PHE A 115 -2.18 -15.25 -17.57
CA PHE A 115 -2.27 -16.62 -18.11
C PHE A 115 -1.23 -16.90 -19.21
N PHE A 116 -0.81 -15.88 -19.94
CA PHE A 116 0.21 -15.96 -20.99
C PHE A 116 1.61 -15.47 -20.55
N ARG A 117 1.72 -14.80 -19.41
CA ARG A 117 2.97 -14.26 -18.86
C ARG A 117 3.25 -14.95 -17.52
N GLN A 118 3.96 -16.07 -17.62
CA GLN A 118 4.50 -16.81 -16.48
C GLN A 118 5.61 -16.01 -15.79
N TRP A 119 6.03 -16.51 -14.62
CA TRP A 119 7.17 -16.01 -13.86
C TRP A 119 8.33 -15.63 -14.77
N SER A 120 8.72 -14.36 -14.73
CA SER A 120 9.78 -13.81 -15.58
C SER A 120 11.01 -13.46 -14.77
N LYS A 121 12.15 -13.30 -15.46
CA LYS A 121 13.38 -12.80 -14.81
C LYS A 121 13.17 -11.45 -14.12
N ALA A 122 12.33 -10.58 -14.68
CA ALA A 122 11.98 -9.31 -14.06
C ALA A 122 11.17 -9.49 -12.76
N ASP A 123 10.37 -10.55 -12.65
CA ASP A 123 9.64 -10.85 -11.41
C ASP A 123 10.60 -11.33 -10.31
N GLU A 124 11.57 -12.16 -10.69
CA GLU A 124 12.63 -12.62 -9.79
C GLU A 124 13.52 -11.46 -9.32
N GLU A 125 13.96 -10.60 -10.25
CA GLU A 125 14.77 -9.41 -9.95
C GLU A 125 14.03 -8.44 -9.00
N ALA A 126 12.73 -8.19 -9.23
CA ALA A 126 11.92 -7.34 -8.36
C ALA A 126 11.77 -7.92 -6.94
N VAL A 127 11.61 -9.24 -6.81
CA VAL A 127 11.50 -9.92 -5.51
C VAL A 127 12.82 -9.86 -4.75
N ILE A 128 13.94 -10.16 -5.42
CA ILE A 128 15.27 -10.07 -4.81
C ILE A 128 15.55 -8.65 -4.34
N ALA A 129 15.34 -7.66 -5.20
CA ALA A 129 15.56 -6.24 -4.86
C ALA A 129 14.71 -5.79 -3.66
N ALA A 130 13.45 -6.22 -3.59
CA ALA A 130 12.58 -5.90 -2.46
C ALA A 130 13.04 -6.56 -1.14
N MET A 131 13.53 -7.80 -1.20
CA MET A 131 14.06 -8.50 -0.03
C MET A 131 15.38 -7.90 0.47
N GLU A 132 16.24 -7.47 -0.46
CA GLU A 132 17.49 -6.77 -0.14
C GLU A 132 17.22 -5.40 0.50
N ALA A 133 16.33 -4.60 -0.10
CA ALA A 133 15.97 -3.27 0.40
C ALA A 133 15.40 -3.31 1.83
N THR A 134 14.69 -4.39 2.17
CA THR A 134 14.08 -4.58 3.49
C THR A 134 14.92 -5.41 4.46
N ARG A 135 16.07 -5.92 4.00
CA ARG A 135 17.00 -6.77 4.77
C ARG A 135 16.35 -8.07 5.27
N VAL A 136 15.61 -8.75 4.40
CA VAL A 136 14.97 -10.05 4.70
C VAL A 136 15.47 -11.20 3.83
N THR A 137 16.51 -10.98 3.02
CA THR A 137 17.09 -12.00 2.12
C THR A 137 17.48 -13.29 2.85
N ASP A 138 18.14 -13.18 4.01
CA ASP A 138 18.55 -14.32 4.84
C ASP A 138 17.38 -15.09 5.47
N LEU A 139 16.18 -14.52 5.44
CA LEU A 139 14.95 -15.13 5.95
C LEU A 139 14.15 -15.84 4.86
N SER A 140 14.58 -15.78 3.59
CA SER A 140 13.84 -16.26 2.41
C SER A 140 13.20 -17.65 2.56
N GLY A 141 13.94 -18.63 3.09
CA GLY A 141 13.47 -20.00 3.28
C GLY A 141 12.68 -20.26 4.57
N ARG A 142 12.55 -19.27 5.46
CA ARG A 142 11.82 -19.44 6.72
C ARG A 142 10.32 -19.26 6.51
N LEU A 143 9.52 -19.88 7.37
CA LEU A 143 8.08 -19.64 7.42
C LEU A 143 7.78 -18.29 8.07
N VAL A 144 6.75 -17.61 7.56
CA VAL A 144 6.40 -16.25 8.01
C VAL A 144 5.85 -16.23 9.45
N ASP A 145 5.26 -17.33 9.91
CA ASP A 145 4.73 -17.49 11.26
C ASP A 145 5.81 -17.69 12.34
N GLU A 146 7.01 -18.12 11.95
CA GLU A 146 8.18 -18.24 12.83
C GLU A 146 8.94 -16.91 13.06
N LEU A 147 8.53 -15.83 12.39
CA LEU A 147 9.21 -14.55 12.44
C LEU A 147 8.79 -13.72 13.65
N SER A 148 9.71 -12.89 14.15
CA SER A 148 9.34 -11.83 15.09
C SER A 148 8.37 -10.84 14.44
N GLY A 149 7.64 -10.06 15.26
CA GLY A 149 6.72 -9.05 14.75
C GLY A 149 7.38 -8.06 13.78
N GLY A 150 8.60 -7.60 14.09
CA GLY A 150 9.34 -6.69 13.24
C GLY A 150 9.88 -7.31 11.95
N GLN A 151 10.34 -8.56 12.00
CA GLN A 151 10.73 -9.31 10.80
C GLN A 151 9.53 -9.51 9.88
N ARG A 152 8.39 -9.95 10.43
CA ARG A 152 7.14 -10.13 9.68
C ARG A 152 6.69 -8.83 9.02
N GLN A 153 6.80 -7.70 9.73
CA GLN A 153 6.48 -6.38 9.17
C GLN A 153 7.36 -6.06 7.96
N ARG A 154 8.68 -6.27 8.05
CA ARG A 154 9.61 -6.07 6.92
C ARG A 154 9.29 -6.96 5.73
N VAL A 155 8.89 -8.21 5.96
CA VAL A 155 8.46 -9.11 4.88
C VAL A 155 7.20 -8.59 4.18
N TRP A 156 6.25 -8.02 4.91
CA TRP A 156 5.07 -7.40 4.29
C TRP A 156 5.41 -6.16 3.48
N ILE A 157 6.34 -5.34 3.97
CA ILE A 157 6.88 -4.20 3.21
C ILE A 157 7.56 -4.72 1.95
N ALA A 158 8.39 -5.75 2.04
CA ALA A 158 9.06 -6.36 0.89
C ALA A 158 8.05 -6.84 -0.15
N MET A 159 6.97 -7.51 0.26
CA MET A 159 5.90 -7.95 -0.64
C MET A 159 5.28 -6.77 -1.39
N VAL A 160 4.97 -5.68 -0.69
CA VAL A 160 4.39 -4.48 -1.30
C VAL A 160 5.39 -3.79 -2.24
N LEU A 161 6.67 -3.72 -1.87
CA LEU A 161 7.73 -3.16 -2.73
C LEU A 161 7.95 -4.00 -3.99
N ALA A 162 7.91 -5.32 -3.87
CA ALA A 162 8.02 -6.23 -5.02
C ALA A 162 6.89 -6.00 -6.04
N GLN A 163 5.77 -5.38 -5.65
CA GLN A 163 4.69 -5.02 -6.58
C GLN A 163 5.07 -3.90 -7.55
N GLU A 164 6.15 -3.14 -7.28
CA GLU A 164 6.66 -2.05 -8.14
C GLU A 164 5.57 -1.08 -8.60
N THR A 165 4.79 -0.59 -7.64
CA THR A 165 3.70 0.36 -7.92
C THR A 165 4.13 1.80 -7.71
N PRO A 166 3.74 2.74 -8.59
CA PRO A 166 4.03 4.16 -8.44
C PRO A 166 3.46 4.82 -7.18
N ILE A 167 2.43 4.23 -6.56
CA ILE A 167 1.79 4.76 -5.35
C ILE A 167 1.78 3.66 -4.30
N LEU A 168 2.27 3.98 -3.10
CA LEU A 168 2.23 3.09 -1.94
C LEU A 168 1.41 3.73 -0.82
N LEU A 169 0.37 3.02 -0.38
CA LEU A 169 -0.43 3.40 0.78
C LEU A 169 -0.07 2.47 1.95
N LEU A 170 0.28 3.05 3.09
CA LEU A 170 0.71 2.30 4.27
C LEU A 170 -0.17 2.69 5.46
N ASP A 171 -0.91 1.72 6.00
CA ASP A 171 -1.79 1.92 7.15
C ASP A 171 -1.06 1.49 8.43
N GLU A 172 -0.60 2.47 9.20
CA GLU A 172 0.16 2.28 10.44
C GLU A 172 1.36 1.31 10.33
N PRO A 173 2.29 1.53 9.37
CA PRO A 173 3.36 0.58 9.07
C PRO A 173 4.42 0.45 10.17
N THR A 174 4.42 1.37 11.14
CA THR A 174 5.35 1.41 12.27
C THR A 174 4.77 0.77 13.53
N THR A 175 3.51 0.34 13.51
CA THR A 175 2.89 -0.35 14.65
C THR A 175 3.63 -1.65 14.92
N PHE A 176 3.86 -1.97 16.21
CA PHE A 176 4.62 -3.13 16.70
C PHE A 176 6.15 -3.08 16.52
N LEU A 177 6.71 -1.97 16.02
CA LEU A 177 8.15 -1.74 15.96
C LEU A 177 8.63 -0.92 17.14
N ASP A 178 9.83 -1.22 17.66
CA ASP A 178 10.54 -0.31 18.55
C ASP A 178 11.05 0.93 17.77
N ILE A 179 11.49 1.97 18.50
CA ILE A 179 11.88 3.25 17.91
C ILE A 179 12.99 3.09 16.86
N ALA A 180 13.96 2.20 17.08
CA ALA A 180 15.05 2.00 16.13
C ALA A 180 14.53 1.42 14.82
N HIS A 181 13.69 0.38 14.90
CA HIS A 181 13.08 -0.22 13.71
C HIS A 181 12.08 0.71 13.02
N GLN A 182 11.38 1.58 13.76
CA GLN A 182 10.51 2.61 13.17
C GLN A 182 11.32 3.60 12.34
N ILE A 183 12.44 4.10 12.86
CA ILE A 183 13.33 5.03 12.14
C ILE A 183 13.86 4.37 10.88
N GLU A 184 14.40 3.14 10.98
CA GLU A 184 14.92 2.42 9.83
C GLU A 184 13.88 2.21 8.72
N LEU A 185 12.62 1.95 9.10
CA LEU A 185 11.54 1.83 8.14
C LEU A 185 11.23 3.17 7.47
N MET A 186 11.14 4.24 8.25
CA MET A 186 10.85 5.57 7.70
C MET A 186 11.97 6.04 6.77
N ASP A 187 13.23 5.77 7.10
CA ASP A 187 14.38 6.05 6.25
C ASP A 187 14.30 5.26 4.93
N LEU A 188 14.02 3.94 5.00
CA LEU A 188 13.81 3.13 3.80
C LEU A 188 12.73 3.71 2.89
N LEU A 189 11.57 4.07 3.44
CA LEU A 189 10.45 4.60 2.65
C LEU A 189 10.75 5.99 2.08
N ALA A 190 11.47 6.82 2.83
CA ALA A 190 11.92 8.13 2.36
C ALA A 190 12.98 8.01 1.25
N ASP A 191 13.88 7.03 1.34
CA ASP A 191 14.89 6.75 0.32
C ASP A 191 14.25 6.28 -0.98
N LEU A 192 13.29 5.35 -0.89
CA LEU A 192 12.52 4.87 -2.02
C LEU A 192 11.76 6.01 -2.71
N ASN A 193 11.09 6.87 -1.94
CA ASN A 193 10.38 8.03 -2.51
C ASN A 193 11.29 9.00 -3.27
N ARG A 194 12.57 9.12 -2.88
CA ARG A 194 13.55 9.97 -3.61
C ARG A 194 14.08 9.31 -4.88
N GLN A 195 14.00 7.99 -4.99
CA GLN A 195 14.50 7.24 -6.15
C GLN A 195 13.48 7.17 -7.29
N GLY A 196 12.18 7.35 -7.00
CA GLY A 196 11.10 7.42 -7.98
C GLY A 196 10.01 6.38 -7.72
#